data_AF-A0A0Q9PWE8-F1
#
_entry.id   AF-A0A0Q9PWE8-F1
#
_cell.length_a   1.000
_cell.length_b   1.000
_cell.length_c   1.000
_cell.angle_alpha   90.00
_cell.angle_beta   90.00
_cell.angle_gamma   90.00
#
_symmetry.space_group_name_H-M   'P 1'
#
loop_
_entity.id
_entity.type
_entity.pdbx_description
1 polymer ?
#
loop_
_entity_poly.entity_id
_entity_poly.type
_entity_poly.pdbx_seq_one_letter_code
_entity_poly.pdbx_strand_id
1 'polypeptide(L)'
;MPVDGWERYKDLDHETQRQVKGIVKGRIRGGDFPSISETVGLSAHHVSHYIHILRIPTTNAFRMRRLAKLYCQGLSAPEVAQRMGLTVRAVNVLRGHLRLPPFPRQKHRMKLSVPGHPGLTVRQVAEKLGVSRQTVYNRIPAAQRSIETTP
;
A
#
# COMPACT_ATOMS: atom_id res chain seq x y z
N MET A 1 -17.82 9.53 0.94
CA MET A 1 -17.49 8.23 0.31
C MET A 1 -18.32 7.15 0.98
N PRO A 2 -19.03 6.29 0.24
CA PRO A 2 -19.85 5.23 0.83
C PRO A 2 -18.94 4.26 1.57
N VAL A 3 -19.37 3.75 2.72
CA VAL A 3 -18.61 2.81 3.55
C VAL A 3 -18.66 1.41 2.88
N ASP A 4 -18.04 1.28 1.71
CA ASP A 4 -18.05 0.13 0.79
C ASP A 4 -18.51 -1.19 1.46
N GLY A 5 -19.82 -1.50 1.35
CA GLY A 5 -20.43 -2.74 1.81
C GLY A 5 -21.57 -2.65 2.85
N TRP A 6 -21.87 -1.49 3.43
CA TRP A 6 -22.94 -1.35 4.45
C TRP A 6 -24.37 -1.26 3.87
N GLU A 7 -24.53 -0.92 2.60
CA GLU A 7 -25.84 -0.71 1.94
C GLU A 7 -26.72 -1.97 1.91
N ARG A 8 -26.13 -3.16 2.09
CA ARG A 8 -26.85 -4.43 2.23
C ARG A 8 -27.64 -4.56 3.54
N TYR A 9 -27.42 -3.66 4.51
CA TYR A 9 -28.02 -3.74 5.84
C TYR A 9 -28.96 -2.56 6.14
N LYS A 10 -29.37 -1.82 5.10
CA LYS A 10 -30.20 -0.62 5.21
C LYS A 10 -31.64 -0.90 5.68
N ASP A 11 -32.08 -2.15 5.59
CA ASP A 11 -33.43 -2.59 5.95
C ASP A 11 -33.52 -3.07 7.42
N LEU A 12 -32.40 -3.05 8.16
CA LEU A 12 -32.37 -3.36 9.60
C LEU A 12 -32.91 -2.17 10.41
N ASP A 13 -33.25 -2.39 11.68
CA ASP A 13 -33.61 -1.30 12.58
C ASP A 13 -32.44 -0.33 12.81
N HIS A 14 -32.76 0.90 13.21
CA HIS A 14 -31.78 1.99 13.29
C HIS A 14 -30.65 1.74 14.30
N GLU A 15 -30.92 0.99 15.37
CA GLU A 15 -29.91 0.63 16.37
C GLU A 15 -28.96 -0.43 15.82
N THR A 16 -29.49 -1.50 15.22
CA THR A 16 -28.70 -2.53 14.56
C THR A 16 -27.87 -1.95 13.41
N GLN A 17 -28.42 -1.02 12.64
CA GLN A 17 -27.67 -0.30 11.60
C GLN A 17 -26.45 0.43 12.17
N ARG A 18 -26.62 1.12 13.31
CA ARG A 18 -25.54 1.83 14.00
C ARG A 18 -24.44 0.87 14.43
N GLN A 19 -24.83 -0.26 15.03
CA GLN A 19 -23.92 -1.30 15.52
C GLN A 19 -23.15 -1.96 14.36
N VAL A 20 -23.85 -2.42 13.32
CA VAL A 20 -23.25 -3.06 12.14
C VAL A 20 -22.30 -2.10 11.42
N LYS A 21 -22.67 -0.82 11.30
CA LYS A 21 -21.78 0.21 10.71
C LYS A 21 -20.49 0.37 11.51
N GLY A 22 -20.58 0.32 12.84
CA GLY A 22 -19.42 0.29 13.73
C GLY A 22 -18.53 -0.93 13.50
N ILE A 23 -19.12 -2.13 13.44
CA ILE A 23 -18.41 -3.40 13.19
C ILE A 23 -17.70 -3.37 11.84
N VAL A 24 -18.38 -2.98 10.77
CA VAL A 24 -17.82 -2.88 9.42
C VAL A 24 -16.65 -1.89 9.39
N LYS A 25 -16.80 -0.71 10.01
CA LYS A 25 -15.74 0.30 10.09
C LYS A 25 -14.52 -0.22 10.84
N GLY A 26 -14.73 -0.93 11.95
CA GLY A 26 -13.66 -1.57 12.72
C GLY A 26 -12.91 -2.64 11.91
N ARG A 27 -13.63 -3.48 11.15
CA ARG A 27 -13.03 -4.49 10.25
C ARG A 27 -12.24 -3.87 9.10
N ILE A 28 -12.74 -2.79 8.50
CA ILE A 28 -12.01 -2.05 7.45
C ILE A 28 -10.68 -1.50 7.98
N ARG A 29 -10.65 -1.06 9.24
CA ARG A 29 -9.43 -0.60 9.93
C ARG A 29 -8.51 -1.75 10.36
N GLY A 30 -8.96 -3.00 10.27
CA GLY A 30 -8.19 -4.17 10.65
C GLY A 30 -8.23 -4.50 12.14
N GLY A 31 -9.21 -3.98 12.89
CA GLY A 31 -9.41 -4.34 14.29
C GLY A 31 -9.77 -5.81 14.47
N ASP A 32 -9.35 -6.36 15.61
CA ASP A 32 -9.78 -7.65 16.13
C ASP A 32 -11.15 -7.55 16.83
N PHE A 33 -11.73 -8.69 17.20
CA PHE A 33 -13.06 -8.68 17.83
C PHE A 33 -13.11 -7.91 19.16
N PRO A 34 -12.12 -8.00 20.06
CA PRO A 34 -12.08 -7.19 21.27
C PRO A 34 -12.09 -5.68 20.99
N SER A 35 -11.21 -5.17 20.12
CA SER A 35 -11.16 -3.73 19.80
C SER A 35 -12.46 -3.23 19.18
N ILE A 36 -13.10 -4.06 18.34
CA ILE A 36 -14.38 -3.73 17.73
C ILE A 36 -15.50 -3.72 18.78
N SER A 37 -15.50 -4.69 19.69
CA SER A 37 -16.49 -4.82 20.75
C SER A 37 -16.50 -3.59 21.67
N GLU A 38 -15.31 -3.10 22.06
CA GLU A 38 -15.14 -1.87 22.83
C GLU A 38 -15.67 -0.64 22.08
N THR A 39 -15.39 -0.55 20.78
CA THR A 39 -15.80 0.59 19.95
C THR A 39 -17.32 0.66 19.77
N VAL A 40 -17.98 -0.49 19.67
CA VAL A 40 -19.43 -0.58 19.37
C VAL A 40 -20.26 -0.70 20.65
N GLY A 41 -19.64 -0.97 21.80
CA GLY A 41 -20.33 -1.18 23.08
C GLY A 41 -21.08 -2.52 23.13
N LEU A 42 -20.64 -3.50 22.35
CA LEU A 42 -21.21 -4.86 22.31
C LEU A 42 -20.21 -5.86 22.90
N SER A 43 -20.69 -7.05 23.27
CA SER A 43 -19.78 -8.15 23.61
C SER A 43 -19.09 -8.68 22.36
N ALA A 44 -17.88 -9.22 22.50
CA ALA A 44 -17.16 -9.87 21.39
C ALA A 44 -17.96 -11.04 20.77
N HIS A 45 -18.81 -11.70 21.58
CA HIS A 45 -19.72 -12.74 21.10
C HIS A 45 -20.79 -12.16 20.16
N HIS A 46 -21.43 -11.04 20.51
CA HIS A 46 -22.41 -10.38 19.63
C HIS A 46 -21.77 -9.87 18.34
N VAL A 47 -20.54 -9.34 18.41
CA VAL A 47 -19.78 -8.94 17.21
C VAL A 47 -19.56 -10.16 16.30
N SER A 48 -19.13 -11.29 16.87
CA SER A 48 -18.94 -12.54 16.12
C SER A 48 -20.25 -13.03 15.50
N HIS A 49 -21.33 -13.02 16.28
CA HIS A 49 -22.67 -13.42 15.85
C HIS A 49 -23.14 -12.60 14.64
N TYR A 50 -23.03 -11.26 14.71
CA TYR A 50 -23.40 -10.40 13.59
C TYR A 50 -22.53 -10.63 12.36
N ILE A 51 -21.21 -10.84 12.54
CA ILE A 51 -20.32 -11.14 11.41
C ILE A 51 -20.76 -12.42 10.69
N HIS A 52 -21.13 -13.46 11.43
CA HIS A 52 -21.56 -14.73 10.85
C HIS A 52 -22.93 -14.65 10.18
N ILE A 53 -23.96 -14.16 10.89
CA ILE A 53 -25.34 -14.11 10.36
C ILE A 53 -25.44 -13.14 9.19
N LEU A 54 -24.89 -11.94 9.34
CA LEU A 54 -24.96 -10.92 8.30
C LEU A 54 -23.89 -11.13 7.20
N ARG A 55 -23.07 -12.17 7.33
CA ARG A 55 -21.98 -12.52 6.40
C ARG A 55 -21.06 -11.33 6.12
N ILE A 56 -20.74 -10.58 7.17
CA ILE A 56 -19.87 -9.41 7.07
C ILE A 56 -18.49 -9.87 6.59
N PRO A 57 -17.93 -9.26 5.53
CA PRO A 57 -16.65 -9.70 4.99
C PRO A 57 -15.53 -9.66 6.03
N THR A 58 -14.59 -10.61 5.92
CA THR A 58 -13.41 -10.62 6.78
C THR A 58 -12.48 -9.45 6.46
N THR A 59 -11.58 -9.11 7.39
CA THR A 59 -10.53 -8.08 7.17
C THR A 59 -9.73 -8.37 5.90
N ASN A 60 -9.41 -9.64 5.63
CA ASN A 60 -8.72 -10.03 4.40
C ASN A 60 -9.57 -9.78 3.16
N ALA A 61 -10.87 -10.08 3.19
CA ALA A 61 -11.76 -9.80 2.07
C ALA A 61 -11.84 -8.27 1.77
N PHE A 62 -11.90 -7.43 2.80
CA PHE A 62 -11.82 -5.98 2.64
C PHE A 62 -10.47 -5.52 2.07
N ARG A 63 -9.37 -6.04 2.60
CA ARG A 63 -8.01 -5.75 2.10
C ARG A 63 -7.87 -6.17 0.64
N MET A 64 -8.37 -7.34 0.27
CA MET A 64 -8.34 -7.86 -1.11
C MET A 64 -9.15 -6.98 -2.06
N ARG A 65 -10.38 -6.57 -1.70
CA ARG A 65 -11.17 -5.64 -2.53
C ARG A 65 -10.47 -4.29 -2.70
N ARG A 66 -9.93 -3.74 -1.61
CA ARG A 66 -9.20 -2.47 -1.65
C ARG A 66 -7.93 -2.59 -2.50
N LEU A 67 -7.21 -3.70 -2.40
CA LEU A 67 -6.06 -4.01 -3.23
C LEU A 67 -6.43 -4.06 -4.71
N ALA A 68 -7.51 -4.77 -5.09
CA ALA A 68 -7.97 -4.83 -6.47
C ALA A 68 -8.26 -3.43 -7.04
N LYS A 69 -8.94 -2.56 -6.26
CA LYS A 69 -9.22 -1.18 -6.66
C LYS A 69 -7.95 -0.35 -6.86
N LEU A 70 -6.96 -0.48 -5.97
CA LEU A 70 -5.67 0.20 -6.10
C LEU A 70 -4.82 -0.38 -7.25
N TYR A 71 -4.91 -1.67 -7.51
CA TYR A 71 -4.23 -2.35 -8.61
C TYR A 71 -4.72 -1.82 -9.97
N CYS A 72 -6.03 -1.64 -10.14
CA CYS A 72 -6.62 -1.07 -11.35
C CYS A 72 -6.17 0.38 -11.63
N GLN A 73 -5.62 1.09 -10.63
CA GLN A 73 -5.08 2.44 -10.81
C GLN A 73 -3.64 2.45 -11.37
N GLY A 74 -3.05 1.27 -11.64
CA GLY A 74 -1.70 1.16 -12.22
C GLY A 74 -0.56 1.50 -11.26
N LEU A 75 -0.84 1.55 -9.95
CA LEU A 75 0.14 1.88 -8.91
C LEU A 75 1.18 0.77 -8.73
N SER A 76 2.37 1.14 -8.25
CA SER A 76 3.41 0.19 -7.89
C SER A 76 3.14 -0.51 -6.55
N ALA A 77 3.75 -1.67 -6.31
CA ALA A 77 3.61 -2.37 -5.03
C ALA A 77 3.99 -1.51 -3.80
N PRO A 78 5.08 -0.71 -3.82
CA PRO A 78 5.38 0.25 -2.75
C PRO A 78 4.27 1.30 -2.52
N GLU A 79 3.72 1.88 -3.57
CA GLU A 79 2.66 2.90 -3.48
C GLU A 79 1.38 2.30 -2.90
N VAL A 80 1.02 1.09 -3.35
CA VAL A 80 -0.12 0.34 -2.82
C VAL A 80 0.10 0.00 -1.34
N ALA A 81 1.31 -0.46 -0.97
CA ALA A 81 1.66 -0.77 0.40
C ALA A 81 1.51 0.44 1.32
N GLN A 82 2.03 1.60 0.89
CA GLN A 82 1.90 2.86 1.62
C GLN A 82 0.43 3.26 1.79
N ARG A 83 -0.38 3.21 0.72
CA ARG A 83 -1.81 3.56 0.78
C ARG A 83 -2.65 2.60 1.63
N MET A 84 -2.24 1.35 1.72
CA MET A 84 -2.89 0.33 2.54
C MET A 84 -2.40 0.30 3.98
N GLY A 85 -1.29 0.99 4.31
CA GLY A 85 -0.64 0.88 5.62
C GLY A 85 -0.08 -0.53 5.86
N LEU A 86 0.33 -1.22 4.81
CA LEU A 86 0.85 -2.59 4.86
C LEU A 86 2.29 -2.64 4.37
N THR A 87 2.98 -3.74 4.66
CA THR A 87 4.28 -4.01 4.06
C THR A 87 4.11 -4.46 2.60
N VAL A 88 5.13 -4.22 1.77
CA VAL A 88 5.17 -4.69 0.37
C VAL A 88 5.01 -6.21 0.30
N ARG A 89 5.58 -6.94 1.28
CA ARG A 89 5.42 -8.40 1.39
C ARG A 89 3.96 -8.79 1.59
N ALA A 90 3.24 -8.15 2.51
CA ALA A 90 1.83 -8.41 2.74
C ALA A 90 0.97 -8.12 1.51
N VAL A 91 1.26 -7.03 0.79
CA VAL A 91 0.60 -6.70 -0.48
C VAL A 91 0.83 -7.79 -1.53
N ASN A 92 2.06 -8.32 -1.64
CA ASN A 92 2.37 -9.40 -2.58
C ASN A 92 1.67 -10.72 -2.25
N VAL A 93 1.50 -11.04 -0.96
CA VAL A 93 0.71 -12.20 -0.50
C VAL A 93 -0.76 -12.02 -0.89
N LEU A 94 -1.35 -10.86 -0.57
CA LEU A 94 -2.75 -10.55 -0.92
C LEU A 94 -2.98 -10.57 -2.44
N ARG A 95 -2.03 -10.06 -3.23
CA ARG A 95 -2.03 -10.12 -4.70
C ARG A 95 -2.05 -11.57 -5.18
N GLY A 96 -1.24 -12.44 -4.56
CA GLY A 96 -1.19 -13.87 -4.86
C GLY A 96 -2.54 -14.55 -4.63
N HIS A 97 -3.22 -14.26 -3.53
CA HIS A 97 -4.58 -14.77 -3.27
C HIS A 97 -5.61 -14.30 -4.31
N LEU A 98 -5.42 -13.11 -4.88
CA LEU A 98 -6.24 -12.59 -5.97
C LEU A 98 -5.83 -13.08 -7.36
N ARG A 99 -4.76 -13.87 -7.47
CA ARG A 99 -4.16 -14.32 -8.74
C ARG A 99 -3.88 -13.18 -9.73
N LEU A 100 -3.62 -11.97 -9.22
CA LEU A 100 -3.31 -10.81 -10.04
C LEU A 100 -1.89 -10.92 -10.61
N PRO A 101 -1.60 -10.34 -11.79
CA PRO A 101 -0.25 -10.28 -12.32
C PRO A 101 0.69 -9.55 -11.35
N PRO A 102 2.02 -9.73 -11.49
CA PRO A 102 3.00 -8.94 -10.75
C PRO A 102 2.79 -7.44 -10.99
N PHE A 103 3.01 -6.64 -9.95
CA PHE A 103 3.00 -5.19 -10.10
C PHE A 103 4.02 -4.73 -11.14
N PRO A 104 3.75 -3.66 -11.90
CA PRO A 104 4.72 -3.09 -12.80
C PRO A 104 5.98 -2.73 -12.02
N ARG A 105 7.14 -3.17 -12.53
CA ARG A 105 8.43 -2.83 -11.91
C ARG A 105 8.60 -1.32 -11.96
N GLN A 106 8.55 -0.67 -10.81
CA GLN A 106 8.91 0.73 -10.70
C GLN A 106 10.40 0.82 -11.00
N LYS A 107 10.77 1.24 -12.21
CA LYS A 107 12.15 1.62 -12.49
C LYS A 107 12.42 2.79 -11.57
N HIS A 108 13.20 2.60 -10.50
CA HIS A 108 13.67 3.68 -9.66
C HIS A 108 14.56 4.61 -10.50
N ARG A 109 13.92 5.53 -11.23
CA ARG A 109 14.56 6.74 -11.70
C ARG A 109 14.66 7.66 -10.48
N MET A 110 15.60 7.37 -9.58
CA MET A 110 16.25 8.49 -8.88
C MET A 110 16.87 9.32 -10.00
N LYS A 111 16.18 10.39 -10.41
CA LYS A 111 16.81 11.46 -11.16
C LYS A 111 17.84 12.03 -10.20
N LEU A 112 19.06 11.50 -10.25
CA LEU A 112 20.21 12.29 -9.84
C LEU A 112 20.22 13.45 -10.81
N SER A 113 19.60 14.57 -10.40
CA SER A 113 19.87 15.86 -11.00
C SER A 113 21.29 16.21 -10.58
N VAL A 114 22.27 15.55 -11.19
CA VAL A 114 23.64 16.02 -11.16
C VAL A 114 23.55 17.37 -11.87
N PRO A 115 23.79 18.50 -11.19
CA PRO A 115 23.86 19.78 -11.88
C PRO A 115 24.89 19.59 -12.98
N GLY A 116 24.45 19.72 -14.23
CA GLY A 116 25.31 19.60 -15.39
C GLY A 116 26.26 20.79 -15.44
N HIS A 117 27.21 20.82 -14.51
CA HIS A 117 28.38 21.67 -14.63
C HIS A 117 29.37 20.91 -15.50
N PRO A 118 29.77 21.46 -16.67
CA PRO A 118 30.92 20.94 -17.38
C PRO A 118 32.12 21.01 -16.42
N GLY A 119 32.64 19.85 -15.98
CA GLY A 119 33.84 19.75 -15.15
C GLY A 119 33.75 18.97 -13.83
N LEU A 120 32.57 18.51 -13.40
CA LEU A 120 32.47 17.68 -12.18
C LEU A 120 32.73 16.19 -12.50
N THR A 121 33.76 15.62 -11.88
CA THR A 121 34.11 14.18 -12.01
C THR A 121 33.15 13.28 -11.21
N VAL A 122 33.03 11.99 -11.57
CA VAL A 122 32.17 11.02 -10.84
C VAL A 122 32.54 10.97 -9.36
N ARG A 123 33.84 11.15 -9.06
CA ARG A 123 34.35 11.22 -7.68
C ARG A 123 33.79 12.43 -6.92
N GLN A 124 33.82 13.63 -7.49
CA GLN A 124 33.30 14.84 -6.84
C GLN A 124 31.79 14.76 -6.66
N VAL A 125 31.08 14.16 -7.62
CA VAL A 125 29.63 13.91 -7.52
C VAL A 125 29.34 12.90 -6.41
N ALA A 126 30.13 11.83 -6.29
CA ALA A 126 30.00 10.82 -5.25
C ALA A 126 30.23 11.40 -3.85
N GLU A 127 31.30 12.19 -3.67
CA GLU A 127 31.61 12.89 -2.42
C GLU A 127 30.50 13.87 -2.03
N LYS A 128 30.02 14.69 -2.97
CA LYS A 128 28.97 15.69 -2.71
C LYS A 128 27.62 15.08 -2.36
N LEU A 129 27.35 13.87 -2.86
CA LEU A 129 26.10 13.15 -2.62
C LEU A 129 26.20 12.12 -1.49
N GLY A 130 27.38 11.91 -0.90
CA GLY A 130 27.59 10.90 0.13
C GLY A 130 27.33 9.46 -0.34
N VAL A 131 27.50 9.18 -1.63
CA VAL A 131 27.27 7.85 -2.23
C VAL A 131 28.56 7.29 -2.83
N SER A 132 28.60 5.99 -3.09
CA SER A 132 29.77 5.38 -3.74
C SER A 132 29.91 5.81 -5.20
N ARG A 133 31.16 5.90 -5.69
CA ARG A 133 31.48 6.16 -7.11
C ARG A 133 30.75 5.21 -8.06
N GLN A 134 30.66 3.93 -7.69
CA GLN A 134 29.94 2.91 -8.46
C GLN A 134 28.44 3.22 -8.59
N THR A 135 27.84 3.78 -7.54
CA THR A 135 26.43 4.19 -7.56
C THR A 135 26.21 5.34 -8.54
N VAL A 136 27.14 6.28 -8.62
CA VAL A 136 27.09 7.39 -9.59
C VAL A 136 27.33 6.87 -11.01
N TYR A 137 28.36 6.05 -11.24
CA TYR A 137 28.69 5.47 -12.55
C TYR A 137 27.52 4.68 -13.17
N ASN A 138 26.86 3.85 -12.36
CA ASN A 138 25.70 3.07 -12.80
C ASN A 138 24.47 3.93 -13.12
N ARG A 139 24.44 5.19 -12.65
CA ARG A 139 23.27 6.09 -12.74
C ARG A 139 23.46 7.26 -13.69
N ILE A 140 24.69 7.58 -14.11
CA ILE A 140 24.94 8.57 -15.17
C ILE A 140 24.63 7.98 -16.56
N PRO A 141 24.03 8.75 -17.49
CA PRO A 141 23.82 8.35 -18.87
C PRO A 141 25.13 7.96 -19.56
N ALA A 142 25.10 6.99 -20.48
CA ALA A 142 26.29 6.50 -21.19
C ALA A 142 27.11 7.63 -21.87
N ALA A 143 26.45 8.68 -22.35
CA ALA A 143 27.07 9.86 -22.94
C ALA A 143 27.97 10.66 -21.97
N GLN A 144 27.77 10.52 -20.65
CA GLN A 144 28.57 11.18 -19.62
C GLN A 144 29.67 10.28 -19.02
N ARG A 145 29.74 9.02 -19.44
CA ARG A 145 30.77 8.05 -18.97
C ARG A 145 32.10 8.19 -19.72
N SER A 146 32.07 8.77 -20.92
CA SER A 146 33.24 8.92 -21.80
C SER A 146 34.25 9.97 -21.36
N ILE A 147 33.96 10.72 -20.30
CA ILE A 147 34.80 11.83 -19.81
C ILE A 147 35.92 11.33 -18.85
N GLU A 148 35.94 10.03 -18.49
CA GLU A 148 36.87 9.46 -17.49
C GLU A 148 37.93 8.51 -18.07
N THR A 149 38.12 8.46 -19.38
CA THR A 149 39.12 7.60 -20.04
C THR A 149 40.24 8.39 -20.71
N THR A 150 40.89 9.26 -19.93
CA THR A 150 42.22 9.78 -20.30
C THR A 150 43.10 9.64 -19.05
N PRO A 151 44.24 8.92 -19.13
CA PRO A 151 45.09 8.60 -17.99
C PRO A 151 45.74 9.82 -17.33
#